data_AF-A0A662E3L3-F1
#
_entry.id   AF-A0A662E3L3-F1
#
_cell.length_a   1.000
_cell.length_b   1.000
_cell.length_c   1.000
_cell.angle_alpha   90.00
_cell.angle_beta   90.00
_cell.angle_gamma   90.00
#
_symmetry.space_group_name_H-M   'P 1'
#
loop_
_entity.id
_entity.type
_entity.pdbx_description
1 polymer ?
#
loop_
_entity_poly.entity_id
_entity_poly.type
_entity_poly.pdbx_seq_one_letter_code
_entity_poly.pdbx_strand_id
1 'polypeptide(L)'
;MKHGLKIFVLVAVTLAAQRLLGHPQTMPYAAALLLPMPWVIGPPLLALERRWYWLAFGIGLSWDLLFEPVIGTGAIAWSAPALCTWIGASIMAEQRTRAWFVFGAGGTLVFWLVRSICYFPLGLPGTPTWSWIGASALLTGLWCASVHAVLAFDLPARWRQRRTHRLRL
;
A
#
# COMPACT_ATOMS: atom_id res chain seq x y z
N MET A 1 -5.14 21.74 -3.67
CA MET A 1 -5.40 21.41 -2.24
C MET A 1 -6.45 20.30 -2.04
N LYS A 2 -7.58 20.27 -2.77
CA LYS A 2 -8.66 19.27 -2.54
C LYS A 2 -8.29 17.79 -2.80
N HIS A 3 -7.35 17.49 -3.69
CA HIS A 3 -6.94 16.11 -3.97
C HIS A 3 -6.02 15.53 -2.88
N GLY A 4 -5.09 16.32 -2.35
CA GLY A 4 -4.19 15.87 -1.28
C GLY A 4 -4.93 15.50 0.01
N LEU A 5 -5.95 16.27 0.38
CA LEU A 5 -6.78 15.98 1.56
C LEU A 5 -7.49 14.62 1.44
N LYS A 6 -8.01 14.27 0.26
CA LYS A 6 -8.71 13.00 0.03
C LYS A 6 -7.77 11.81 0.20
N ILE A 7 -6.57 11.88 -0.38
CA ILE A 7 -5.55 10.84 -0.25
C ILE A 7 -5.13 10.70 1.21
N PHE A 8 -4.90 11.81 1.91
CA PHE A 8 -4.54 11.79 3.32
C PHE A 8 -5.62 11.11 4.18
N VAL A 9 -6.90 11.46 3.96
CA VAL A 9 -8.03 10.82 4.66
C VAL A 9 -8.11 9.33 4.34
N LEU A 10 -7.95 8.93 3.07
CA LEU A 10 -7.95 7.52 2.68
C LEU A 10 -6.81 6.74 3.33
N VAL A 11 -5.60 7.31 3.35
CA VAL A 11 -4.44 6.73 4.03
C VAL A 11 -4.72 6.56 5.52
N ALA A 12 -5.22 7.62 6.18
CA ALA A 12 -5.57 7.57 7.61
C ALA A 12 -6.64 6.52 7.90
N VAL A 13 -7.67 6.41 7.06
CA VAL A 13 -8.71 5.37 7.18
C VAL A 13 -8.12 3.97 6.98
N THR A 14 -7.23 3.76 6.00
CA THR A 14 -6.58 2.46 5.82
C THR A 14 -5.68 2.06 6.99
N LEU A 15 -4.99 3.03 7.62
CA LEU A 15 -4.21 2.79 8.82
C LEU A 15 -5.12 2.47 10.02
N ALA A 16 -6.22 3.21 10.22
CA ALA A 16 -7.17 2.90 11.28
C ALA A 16 -7.80 1.52 11.10
N ALA A 17 -8.22 1.18 9.87
CA ALA A 17 -8.76 -0.14 9.55
C ALA A 17 -7.72 -1.25 9.79
N GLN A 18 -6.48 -1.04 9.38
CA GLN A 18 -5.38 -1.97 9.67
C GLN A 18 -5.20 -2.17 11.18
N ARG A 19 -5.38 -1.13 12.00
CA ARG A 19 -5.22 -1.21 13.46
C ARG A 19 -6.28 -2.06 14.13
N LEU A 20 -7.51 -1.97 13.63
CA LEU A 20 -8.63 -2.76 14.10
C LEU A 20 -8.49 -4.23 13.65
N LEU A 21 -8.04 -4.45 12.41
CA LEU A 21 -7.84 -5.79 11.87
C LEU A 21 -6.60 -6.51 12.42
N GLY A 22 -5.56 -5.77 12.79
CA GLY A 22 -4.34 -6.30 13.39
C GLY A 22 -4.45 -6.59 14.89
N HIS A 23 -5.64 -6.43 15.50
CA HIS A 23 -5.84 -6.77 16.90
C HIS A 23 -5.73 -8.28 17.11
N PRO A 24 -4.93 -8.77 18.07
CA PRO A 24 -4.64 -10.20 18.24
C PRO A 24 -5.89 -11.06 18.48
N GLN A 25 -7.01 -10.46 18.89
CA GLN A 25 -8.27 -11.15 19.18
C GLN A 25 -9.27 -11.19 18.01
N THR A 26 -9.06 -10.44 16.92
CA THR A 26 -10.07 -10.33 15.85
C THR A 26 -9.83 -11.35 14.74
N MET A 27 -8.73 -11.23 13.99
CA MET A 27 -8.37 -12.19 12.94
C MET A 27 -6.84 -12.23 12.69
N PRO A 28 -6.12 -13.30 13.05
CA PRO A 28 -4.67 -13.37 12.91
C PRO A 28 -4.19 -13.28 11.44
N TYR A 29 -5.03 -13.69 10.48
CA TYR A 29 -4.74 -13.58 9.06
C TYR A 29 -5.01 -12.19 8.48
N ALA A 30 -5.85 -11.37 9.12
CA ALA A 30 -6.15 -10.03 8.63
C ALA A 30 -4.94 -9.08 8.79
N ALA A 31 -4.07 -9.36 9.77
CA ALA A 31 -2.79 -8.67 9.93
C ALA A 31 -1.80 -8.94 8.76
N ALA A 32 -1.99 -10.01 7.99
CA ALA A 32 -1.16 -10.33 6.84
C ALA A 32 -1.43 -9.40 5.65
N LEU A 33 -2.60 -8.76 5.59
CA LEU A 33 -2.95 -7.85 4.51
C LEU A 33 -2.40 -6.46 4.81
N LEU A 34 -1.50 -5.90 4.01
CA LEU A 34 -1.03 -4.52 4.17
C LEU A 34 -1.96 -3.57 3.41
N LEU A 35 -3.00 -3.07 4.08
CA LEU A 35 -3.98 -2.15 3.48
C LEU A 35 -3.40 -0.85 2.91
N PRO A 36 -2.34 -0.22 3.48
CA PRO A 36 -1.80 1.03 2.95
C PRO A 36 -1.02 0.86 1.63
N MET A 37 -0.68 -0.38 1.27
CA MET A 37 0.25 -0.69 0.17
C MET A 37 -0.14 -0.12 -1.21
N PRO A 38 -1.42 -0.09 -1.62
CA PRO A 38 -1.82 0.50 -2.89
C PRO A 38 -1.48 1.99 -2.99
N TRP A 39 -1.47 2.70 -1.86
CA TRP A 39 -1.08 4.11 -1.83
C TRP A 39 0.42 4.28 -2.01
N VAL A 40 1.22 3.30 -1.58
CA VAL A 40 2.68 3.36 -1.76
C VAL A 40 3.06 3.11 -3.21
N ILE A 41 2.47 2.10 -3.85
CA ILE A 41 2.85 1.66 -5.21
C ILE A 41 2.09 2.38 -6.33
N GLY A 42 0.87 2.84 -6.07
CA GLY A 42 0.00 3.43 -7.09
C GLY A 42 0.58 4.68 -7.76
N PRO A 43 1.03 5.69 -7.00
CA PRO A 43 1.62 6.91 -7.55
C PRO A 43 2.83 6.71 -8.48
N PRO A 44 3.86 5.90 -8.16
CA PRO A 44 4.93 5.64 -9.13
C PRO A 44 4.40 4.92 -10.37
N LEU A 45 3.43 4.02 -10.23
CA LEU A 45 2.80 3.32 -11.37
C LEU A 45 1.90 4.22 -12.22
N LEU A 46 1.31 5.25 -11.62
CA LEU A 46 0.47 6.24 -12.30
C LEU A 46 1.26 7.49 -12.73
N ALA A 47 2.59 7.46 -12.63
CA ALA A 47 3.48 8.58 -12.95
C ALA A 47 3.12 9.90 -12.20
N LEU A 48 2.64 9.79 -10.96
CA LEU A 48 2.37 10.95 -10.09
C LEU A 48 3.69 11.54 -9.53
N GLU A 49 3.66 12.81 -9.13
CA GLU A 49 4.84 13.64 -8.85
C GLU A 49 5.91 13.01 -7.92
N ARG A 50 7.17 13.39 -8.19
CA ARG A 50 8.40 13.01 -7.47
C ARG A 50 8.38 13.28 -5.97
N ARG A 51 7.45 14.07 -5.42
CA ARG A 51 7.32 14.34 -3.98
C ARG A 51 6.65 13.21 -3.18
N TRP A 52 6.15 12.18 -3.86
CA TRP A 52 5.42 11.07 -3.24
C TRP A 52 6.21 10.29 -2.18
N TYR A 53 7.53 10.20 -2.29
CA TYR A 53 8.36 9.48 -1.30
C TYR A 53 8.17 10.01 0.13
N TRP A 54 7.93 11.32 0.30
CA TRP A 54 7.64 11.92 1.60
C TRP A 54 6.34 11.41 2.22
N LEU A 55 5.35 11.04 1.38
CA LEU A 55 4.11 10.44 1.86
C LEU A 55 4.33 9.02 2.37
N ALA A 56 5.16 8.21 1.68
CA ALA A 56 5.53 6.88 2.18
C ALA A 56 6.26 6.95 3.53
N PHE A 57 7.14 7.94 3.70
CA PHE A 57 7.79 8.21 4.98
C PHE A 57 6.79 8.59 6.08
N GLY A 58 5.82 9.48 5.78
CA GLY A 58 4.75 9.83 6.73
C GLY A 58 3.84 8.66 7.09
N ILE A 59 3.54 7.78 6.13
CA ILE A 59 2.81 6.52 6.37
C ILE A 59 3.59 5.64 7.34
N GLY A 60 4.90 5.49 7.12
CA GLY A 60 5.73 4.66 7.99
C GLY A 60 5.92 5.23 9.40
N LEU A 61 6.04 6.55 9.56
CA LEU A 61 6.02 7.18 10.88
C LEU A 61 4.68 7.00 11.60
N SER A 62 3.57 7.12 10.87
CA SER A 62 2.24 6.89 11.43
C SER A 62 2.05 5.43 11.83
N TRP A 63 2.62 4.51 11.05
CA TRP A 63 2.65 3.09 11.37
C TRP A 63 3.42 2.83 12.67
N ASP A 64 4.60 3.41 12.80
CA ASP A 64 5.43 3.27 14.00
C ASP A 64 4.71 3.70 15.27
N LEU A 65 4.04 4.84 15.22
CA LEU A 65 3.29 5.37 16.36
C LEU A 65 2.10 4.49 16.77
N LEU A 66 1.48 3.79 15.81
CA LEU A 66 0.21 3.10 16.04
C LEU A 66 0.36 1.59 16.26
N PHE A 67 1.43 0.98 15.73
CA PHE A 67 1.55 -0.47 15.58
C PHE A 67 2.84 -1.06 16.11
N GLU A 68 3.90 -0.26 16.32
CA GLU A 68 5.21 -0.80 16.68
C GLU A 68 5.63 -0.31 18.08
N PRO A 69 6.30 -1.17 18.86
CA PRO A 69 6.84 -0.78 20.16
C PRO A 69 8.06 0.13 20.02
N VAL A 70 8.70 0.17 18.84
CA VAL A 70 9.89 0.96 18.56
C VAL A 70 9.58 1.93 17.43
N ILE A 71 9.80 3.22 17.68
CA ILE A 71 9.62 4.27 16.68
C ILE A 71 10.80 4.21 15.68
N GLY A 72 10.51 4.04 14.39
CA GLY A 72 11.48 4.18 13.29
C GLY A 72 11.56 2.99 12.34
N THR A 73 11.12 1.79 12.74
CA THR A 73 11.26 0.56 11.94
C THR A 73 10.28 0.49 10.78
N GLY A 74 9.06 0.94 10.98
CA GLY A 74 8.02 1.14 9.97
C GLY A 74 8.34 2.30 9.03
N ALA A 75 8.87 3.43 9.49
CA ALA A 75 9.35 4.50 8.59
C ALA A 75 10.35 3.96 7.55
N ILE A 76 11.29 3.11 7.97
CA ILE A 76 12.26 2.45 7.10
C ILE A 76 11.59 1.37 6.25
N ALA A 77 10.79 0.49 6.87
CA ALA A 77 10.14 -0.62 6.17
C ALA A 77 9.12 -0.17 5.11
N TRP A 78 8.48 0.99 5.27
CA TRP A 78 7.55 1.56 4.29
C TRP A 78 8.23 2.41 3.20
N SER A 79 9.38 3.03 3.49
CA SER A 79 10.14 3.80 2.50
C SER A 79 10.93 2.92 1.53
N ALA A 80 11.43 1.76 1.98
CA ALA A 80 12.11 0.78 1.13
C ALA A 80 11.26 0.27 -0.06
N PRO A 81 10.02 -0.24 0.12
CA PRO A 81 9.18 -0.65 -0.99
C PRO A 81 8.75 0.52 -1.87
N ALA A 82 8.58 1.73 -1.32
CA ALA A 82 8.31 2.92 -2.11
C ALA A 82 9.46 3.24 -3.09
N LEU A 83 10.70 3.11 -2.64
CA LEU A 83 11.89 3.26 -3.48
C LEU A 83 12.01 2.14 -4.52
N CYS A 84 11.84 0.87 -4.11
CA CYS A 84 11.90 -0.27 -5.02
C CYS A 84 10.84 -0.17 -6.11
N THR A 85 9.62 0.24 -5.76
CA THR A 85 8.52 0.41 -6.72
C THR A 85 8.72 1.61 -7.61
N TRP A 86 9.32 2.71 -7.13
CA TRP A 86 9.69 3.84 -7.98
C TRP A 86 10.74 3.46 -9.04
N ILE A 87 11.80 2.75 -8.63
CA ILE A 87 12.83 2.25 -9.56
C ILE A 87 12.20 1.29 -10.57
N GLY A 88 11.45 0.29 -10.11
CA GLY A 88 10.83 -0.68 -11.01
C GLY A 88 9.77 -0.08 -11.94
N ALA A 89 8.96 0.87 -11.46
CA ALA A 89 7.97 1.57 -12.28
C ALA A 89 8.63 2.46 -13.35
N SER A 90 9.80 3.04 -13.08
CA SER A 90 10.53 3.80 -14.09
C SER A 90 11.06 2.92 -15.24
N ILE A 91 11.20 1.61 -15.02
CA ILE A 91 11.65 0.63 -16.01
C ILE A 91 10.46 0.00 -16.74
N MET A 92 9.33 -0.21 -16.07
CA MET A 92 8.12 -0.79 -16.67
C MET A 92 7.22 0.27 -17.31
N ALA A 93 7.14 0.26 -18.64
CA ALA A 93 6.27 1.16 -19.40
C ALA A 93 4.76 0.82 -19.32
N GLU A 94 4.36 -0.37 -18.85
CA GLU A 94 2.97 -0.82 -18.85
C GLU A 94 2.25 -0.63 -17.49
N GLN A 95 1.23 0.21 -17.46
CA GLN A 95 0.35 0.47 -16.30
C GLN A 95 -0.78 -0.59 -16.14
N ARG A 96 -0.45 -1.88 -16.30
CA ARG A 96 -1.45 -2.97 -16.25
C ARG A 96 -1.81 -3.35 -14.81
N THR A 97 -3.01 -3.90 -14.60
CA THR A 97 -3.42 -4.49 -13.30
C THR A 97 -2.44 -5.55 -12.80
N ARG A 98 -1.78 -6.26 -13.71
CA ARG A 98 -0.70 -7.21 -13.37
C ARG A 98 0.50 -6.53 -12.72
N ALA A 99 0.87 -5.32 -13.15
CA ALA A 99 1.93 -4.54 -12.52
C ALA A 99 1.56 -4.20 -11.07
N TRP A 100 0.34 -3.75 -10.81
CA TRP A 100 -0.14 -3.48 -9.44
C TRP A 100 -0.11 -4.72 -8.54
N PHE A 101 -0.43 -5.90 -9.07
CA PHE A 101 -0.26 -7.15 -8.34
C PHE A 101 1.21 -7.42 -8.00
N VAL A 102 2.09 -7.38 -9.00
CA VAL A 102 3.53 -7.69 -8.85
C VAL A 102 4.22 -6.70 -7.91
N PHE A 103 3.96 -5.41 -8.07
CA PHE A 103 4.54 -4.37 -7.21
C PHE A 103 3.94 -4.40 -5.79
N GLY A 104 2.66 -4.71 -5.64
CA GLY A 104 2.03 -4.90 -4.34
C GLY A 104 2.62 -6.10 -3.58
N ALA A 105 2.71 -7.25 -4.24
CA ALA A 105 3.32 -8.45 -3.67
C ALA A 105 4.81 -8.24 -3.38
N GLY A 106 5.57 -7.73 -4.36
CA GLY A 106 7.01 -7.48 -4.23
C GLY A 106 7.33 -6.46 -3.14
N GLY A 107 6.59 -5.35 -3.06
CA GLY A 107 6.80 -4.38 -2.00
C GLY A 107 6.43 -4.93 -0.62
N THR A 108 5.49 -5.87 -0.52
CA THR A 108 5.15 -6.56 0.74
C THR A 108 6.30 -7.45 1.20
N LEU A 109 6.94 -8.16 0.27
CA LEU A 109 8.16 -8.93 0.56
C LEU A 109 9.27 -8.03 1.08
N VAL A 110 9.51 -6.89 0.42
CA VAL A 110 10.51 -5.91 0.85
C VAL A 110 10.19 -5.38 2.25
N PHE A 111 8.94 -5.00 2.51
CA PHE A 111 8.50 -4.53 3.82
C PHE A 111 8.82 -5.53 4.93
N TRP A 112 8.41 -6.80 4.77
CA TRP A 112 8.65 -7.83 5.79
C TRP A 112 10.12 -8.19 5.95
N LEU A 113 10.89 -8.17 4.87
CA LEU A 113 12.32 -8.42 4.90
C LEU A 113 13.06 -7.32 5.67
N VAL A 114 12.80 -6.06 5.34
CA VAL A 114 13.39 -4.89 6.03
C VAL A 114 12.98 -4.88 7.49
N ARG A 115 11.69 -5.09 7.77
CA ARG A 115 11.19 -5.20 9.14
C ARG A 115 11.91 -6.30 9.92
N SER A 116 12.06 -7.49 9.34
CA SER A 116 12.75 -8.61 10.00
C SER A 116 14.21 -8.29 10.29
N ILE A 117 14.92 -7.62 9.36
CA ILE A 117 16.30 -7.16 9.57
C ILE A 117 16.37 -6.14 10.71
N CYS A 118 15.42 -5.21 10.80
CA CYS A 118 15.38 -4.21 11.88
C CYS A 118 15.10 -4.83 13.25
N TYR A 119 14.29 -5.90 13.32
CA TYR A 119 13.99 -6.60 14.58
C TYR A 119 15.08 -7.60 15.00
N PHE A 120 15.90 -8.08 14.06
CA PHE A 120 17.00 -9.03 14.33
C PHE A 120 17.97 -8.58 15.45
N PRO A 121 18.52 -7.35 15.44
CA PRO A 121 19.44 -6.90 16.49
C PRO A 121 18.76 -6.67 17.84
N LEU A 122 17.43 -6.51 17.88
CA LEU A 122 16.67 -6.20 19.08
C LEU A 122 16.24 -7.45 19.87
N GLY A 123 16.47 -8.66 19.34
CA GLY A 123 16.12 -9.92 19.99
C GLY A 123 14.61 -10.09 20.26
N LEU A 124 13.76 -9.30 19.59
CA LEU A 124 12.32 -9.31 19.81
C LEU A 124 11.69 -10.52 19.10
N PRO A 125 10.82 -11.30 19.79
CA PRO A 125 10.07 -12.37 19.17
C PRO A 125 9.08 -11.76 18.16
N GLY A 126 9.18 -12.16 16.90
CA GLY A 126 8.28 -11.61 15.88
C GLY A 126 8.68 -11.83 14.43
N THR A 127 9.62 -12.74 14.13
CA THR A 127 9.95 -13.07 12.74
C THR A 127 8.78 -13.85 12.12
N PRO A 128 8.11 -13.29 11.09
CA PRO A 128 7.03 -13.98 10.43
C PRO A 128 7.57 -15.23 9.72
N THR A 129 6.79 -16.31 9.73
CA THR A 129 7.14 -17.53 8.98
C THR A 129 7.11 -17.26 7.47
N TRP A 130 7.93 -17.95 6.70
CA TRP A 130 7.96 -17.81 5.24
C TRP A 130 6.60 -18.05 4.57
N SER A 131 5.80 -18.99 5.10
CA SER A 131 4.43 -19.23 4.66
C SER A 131 3.52 -18.02 4.88
N TRP A 132 3.70 -17.32 6.00
CA TRP A 132 2.94 -16.11 6.32
C TRP A 132 3.37 -14.92 5.46
N ILE A 133 4.68 -14.76 5.20
CA ILE A 133 5.20 -13.75 4.27
C ILE A 133 4.62 -13.99 2.87
N GLY A 134 4.59 -15.24 2.40
CA GLY A 134 3.99 -15.61 1.12
C GLY A 134 2.50 -15.29 1.05
N ALA A 135 1.72 -15.65 2.08
CA ALA A 135 0.30 -15.33 2.17
C ALA A 135 0.06 -13.81 2.19
N SER A 136 0.87 -13.06 2.95
CA SER A 136 0.83 -11.60 3.01
C SER A 136 1.09 -10.96 1.65
N ALA A 137 2.11 -11.43 0.93
CA ALA A 137 2.44 -10.94 -0.40
C ALA A 137 1.30 -11.22 -1.41
N LEU A 138 0.70 -12.41 -1.38
CA LEU A 138 -0.43 -12.76 -2.24
C LEU A 138 -1.67 -11.91 -1.93
N LEU A 139 -2.08 -11.82 -0.67
CA LEU A 139 -3.25 -11.05 -0.25
C LEU A 139 -3.07 -9.56 -0.57
N THR A 140 -1.89 -9.01 -0.29
CA THR A 140 -1.60 -7.60 -0.54
C THR A 140 -1.50 -7.31 -2.04
N GLY A 141 -0.90 -8.22 -2.82
CA GLY A 141 -0.90 -8.14 -4.28
C GLY A 141 -2.32 -8.15 -4.86
N LEU A 142 -3.18 -9.06 -4.40
CA LEU A 142 -4.59 -9.14 -4.82
C LEU A 142 -5.36 -7.86 -4.44
N TRP A 143 -5.12 -7.31 -3.25
CA TRP A 143 -5.71 -6.05 -2.82
C TRP A 143 -5.28 -4.88 -3.70
N CYS A 144 -3.98 -4.77 -4.01
CA CYS A 144 -3.45 -3.75 -4.91
C CYS A 144 -4.05 -3.85 -6.31
N ALA A 145 -4.16 -5.06 -6.86
CA ALA A 145 -4.81 -5.31 -8.14
C ALA A 145 -6.29 -4.94 -8.11
N SER A 146 -6.98 -5.21 -7.00
CA SER A 146 -8.41 -4.90 -6.82
C SER A 146 -8.64 -3.39 -6.74
N VAL A 147 -7.81 -2.66 -5.98
CA VAL A 147 -7.84 -1.19 -5.93
C VAL A 147 -7.61 -0.60 -7.32
N HIS A 148 -6.62 -1.11 -8.07
CA HIS A 148 -6.42 -0.68 -9.44
C HIS A 148 -7.62 -1.00 -10.34
N ALA A 149 -8.22 -2.19 -10.22
CA ALA A 149 -9.40 -2.54 -10.99
C ALA A 149 -10.54 -1.54 -10.72
N VAL A 150 -10.81 -1.22 -9.46
CA VAL A 150 -11.83 -0.22 -9.09
C VAL A 150 -11.51 1.16 -9.67
N LEU A 151 -10.25 1.61 -9.59
CA LEU A 151 -9.80 2.87 -10.19
C LEU A 151 -9.93 2.85 -11.72
N ALA A 152 -9.52 1.77 -12.38
CA ALA A 152 -9.60 1.60 -13.82
C ALA A 152 -11.05 1.47 -14.32
N PHE A 153 -11.95 0.98 -13.48
CA PHE A 153 -13.38 0.91 -13.76
C PHE A 153 -14.07 2.28 -13.74
N ASP A 154 -13.38 3.36 -13.30
CA ASP A 154 -13.83 4.75 -13.14
C ASP A 154 -15.17 5.08 -13.81
N LEU A 155 -16.22 4.62 -13.12
CA LEU A 155 -17.63 4.84 -13.41
C LEU A 155 -18.02 6.32 -13.54
N PRO A 156 -17.45 7.32 -12.83
CA PRO A 156 -17.97 8.68 -12.87
C PRO A 156 -17.67 9.44 -14.18
N ALA A 157 -16.65 9.04 -14.95
CA ALA A 157 -16.39 9.60 -16.28
C ALA A 157 -17.36 9.02 -17.32
N ARG A 158 -17.59 7.70 -17.29
CA ARG A 158 -18.57 7.02 -18.13
C ARG A 158 -20.01 7.44 -17.80
N TRP A 159 -20.32 7.68 -16.53
CA TRP A 159 -21.61 8.21 -16.08
C TRP A 159 -21.84 9.65 -16.57
N ARG A 160 -20.82 10.52 -16.48
CA ARG A 160 -20.91 11.88 -17.04
C ARG A 160 -21.13 11.87 -18.54
N GLN A 161 -20.40 11.03 -19.29
CA GLN A 161 -20.61 10.84 -20.74
C GLN A 161 -22.02 10.33 -21.07
N ARG A 162 -22.57 9.39 -20.30
CA ARG A 162 -23.96 8.90 -20.48
C ARG A 162 -25.01 9.97 -20.16
N ARG A 163 -24.77 10.83 -19.15
CA ARG A 163 -25.67 11.93 -18.81
C ARG A 163 -25.68 13.01 -19.88
N THR A 164 -24.53 13.37 -20.42
CA THR A 164 -24.43 14.33 -21.54
C THR A 164 -25.10 13.81 -22.82
N HIS A 165 -25.14 12.49 -23.02
CA HIS A 165 -25.83 11.90 -24.17
C HIS A 165 -27.36 11.90 -24.03
N ARG A 166 -27.91 11.84 -22.80
CA ARG A 166 -29.36 11.89 -22.55
C ARG A 166 -29.95 13.30 -22.55
N LEU A 167 -29.13 14.34 -22.41
CA LEU A 167 -29.58 15.75 -22.44
C LEU A 167 -29.54 16.36 -23.86
N ARG A 168 -29.08 15.59 -24.87
CA ARG A 168 -29.04 15.99 -26.29
C ARG A 168 -30.16 15.35 -27.13
N LEU A 169 -31.03 14.56 -26.50
CA LEU A 169 -32.27 14.01 -27.07
C LEU A 169 -33.44 14.68 -26.36
#